data_AF-A0A4R2RJX4-F1
#
_entry.id   AF-A0A4R2RJX4-F1
#
_cell.length_a   1.000
_cell.length_b   1.000
_cell.length_c   1.000
_cell.angle_alpha   90.00
_cell.angle_beta   90.00
_cell.angle_gamma   90.00
#
_symmetry.space_group_name_H-M   'P 1'
#
loop_
_entity.id
_entity.type
_entity.pdbx_description
1 polymer ?
#
loop_
_entity_poly.entity_id
_entity_poly.type
_entity_poly.pdbx_seq_one_letter_code
_entity_poly.pdbx_strand_id
1 'polypeptide(L)'
;MIYNILKLIFLPLMRSNQFTEEELAVQAAYLAKEVQGPAQGLCIASIIAITDKILPDHIKKMLLEVLRMTDIEKWLREEGREEGIKQTQHTNALNALKEGLPPELVVKITGLPYEEVRKLQLTLH
;
A
#
# COMPACT_ATOMS: atom_id res chain seq x y z
N MET A 1 -10.77 -14.93 22.70
CA MET A 1 -9.74 -14.67 21.67
C MET A 1 -10.10 -13.44 20.81
N ILE A 2 -11.24 -13.43 20.11
CA ILE A 2 -11.68 -12.28 19.26
C ILE A 2 -11.80 -10.95 20.03
N TYR A 3 -12.34 -10.96 21.25
CA TYR A 3 -12.48 -9.76 22.09
C TYR A 3 -11.14 -9.07 22.42
N ASN A 4 -10.04 -9.83 22.50
CA ASN A 4 -8.72 -9.27 22.78
C ASN A 4 -8.09 -8.62 21.55
N ILE A 5 -8.36 -9.15 20.35
CA ILE A 5 -7.90 -8.58 19.08
C ILE A 5 -8.57 -7.22 18.81
N LEU A 6 -9.88 -7.12 19.03
CA LEU A 6 -10.58 -5.84 18.86
C LEU A 6 -10.06 -4.78 19.84
N LYS A 7 -9.85 -5.14 21.11
CA LYS A 7 -9.24 -4.24 22.09
C LYS A 7 -7.86 -3.76 21.67
N LEU A 8 -7.06 -4.67 21.11
CA LEU A 8 -5.73 -4.36 20.62
C LEU A 8 -5.78 -3.38 19.44
N ILE A 9 -6.64 -3.63 18.46
CA ILE A 9 -6.80 -2.77 17.28
C ILE A 9 -7.23 -1.37 17.70
N PHE A 10 -8.21 -1.26 18.59
CA PHE A 10 -8.77 0.04 19.01
C PHE A 10 -7.99 0.72 20.13
N LEU A 11 -6.97 0.09 20.71
CA LEU A 11 -6.15 0.65 21.78
C LEU A 11 -5.70 2.10 21.53
N PRO A 12 -5.27 2.51 20.32
CA PRO A 12 -4.85 3.88 20.05
C PRO A 12 -5.97 4.92 20.18
N LEU A 13 -7.24 4.50 20.06
CA LEU A 13 -8.42 5.35 20.16
C LEU A 13 -9.09 5.30 21.54
N MET A 14 -8.56 4.49 22.46
CA MET A 14 -9.11 4.38 23.81
C MET A 14 -8.65 5.58 24.64
N ARG A 15 -9.58 6.19 25.38
CA ARG A 15 -9.22 7.25 26.34
C ARG A 15 -8.31 6.68 27.42
N SER A 16 -7.19 7.35 27.64
CA SER A 16 -6.25 7.07 28.72
C SER A 16 -5.90 8.38 29.43
N ASN A 17 -5.81 8.32 30.76
CA ASN A 17 -5.29 9.42 31.57
C ASN A 17 -3.76 9.35 31.72
N GLN A 18 -3.14 8.25 31.25
CA GLN A 18 -1.73 7.94 31.47
C GLN A 18 -0.90 7.98 30.19
N PHE A 19 -1.51 7.69 29.04
CA PHE A 19 -0.82 7.53 27.76
C PHE A 19 -1.47 8.40 26.69
N THR A 20 -0.65 8.95 25.81
CA THR A 20 -1.09 9.67 24.60
C THR A 20 -1.58 8.68 23.53
N GLU A 21 -2.33 9.19 22.55
CA GLU A 21 -2.76 8.39 21.39
C GLU A 21 -1.55 7.82 20.62
N GLU A 22 -0.46 8.56 20.55
CA GLU A 22 0.81 8.12 19.94
C GLU A 22 1.43 6.95 20.71
N GLU A 23 1.54 7.07 22.03
CA GLU A 23 2.07 6.00 22.89
C GLU A 23 1.21 4.74 22.82
N LEU A 24 -0.11 4.91 22.79
CA LEU A 24 -1.04 3.79 22.64
C LEU A 24 -0.95 3.16 21.25
N ALA A 25 -0.72 3.94 20.19
CA ALA A 25 -0.46 3.42 18.84
C ALA A 25 0.81 2.58 18.78
N VAL A 26 1.89 3.08 19.39
CA VAL A 26 3.16 2.36 19.50
C VAL A 26 2.97 1.04 20.23
N GLN A 27 2.33 1.08 21.40
CA GLN A 27 2.07 -0.11 22.20
C GLN A 27 1.18 -1.12 21.46
N ALA A 28 0.12 -0.65 20.80
CA ALA A 28 -0.75 -1.50 20.01
C ALA A 28 0.02 -2.23 18.91
N ALA A 29 0.89 -1.52 18.18
CA ALA A 29 1.68 -2.11 17.11
C ALA A 29 2.67 -3.17 17.64
N TYR A 30 3.34 -2.92 18.76
CA TYR A 30 4.23 -3.91 19.39
C TYR A 30 3.48 -5.12 19.92
N LEU A 31 2.32 -4.92 20.55
CA LEU A 31 1.47 -6.03 21.00
C LEU A 31 0.92 -6.85 19.82
N ALA A 32 0.60 -6.19 18.70
CA ALA A 32 0.15 -6.85 17.49
C ALA A 32 1.22 -7.74 16.86
N LYS A 33 2.51 -7.43 17.05
CA LYS A 33 3.62 -8.30 16.63
C LYS A 33 3.63 -9.64 17.36
N GLU A 34 3.16 -9.69 18.61
CA GLU A 34 3.15 -10.94 19.40
C GLU A 34 1.93 -11.83 19.09
N VAL A 35 0.99 -11.35 18.26
CA VAL A 35 -0.17 -12.14 17.81
C VAL A 35 0.31 -13.24 16.87
N GLN A 36 -0.10 -14.48 17.14
CA GLN A 36 0.26 -15.62 16.30
C GLN A 36 -0.72 -15.84 15.16
N GLY A 37 -0.19 -16.28 14.02
CA GLY A 37 -0.98 -16.69 12.86
C GLY A 37 -1.52 -15.53 12.04
N PRO A 38 -2.54 -15.76 11.19
CA PRO A 38 -2.98 -14.81 10.17
C PRO A 38 -3.59 -13.52 10.76
N ALA A 39 -3.98 -13.53 12.04
CA ALA A 39 -4.53 -12.35 12.70
C ALA A 39 -3.48 -11.26 12.97
N GLN A 40 -2.19 -11.60 12.99
CA GLN A 40 -1.10 -10.64 13.25
C GLN A 40 -1.11 -9.49 12.24
N GLY A 41 -1.10 -9.83 10.95
CA GLY A 41 -1.13 -8.86 9.88
C GLY A 41 -2.41 -8.02 9.89
N LEU A 42 -3.56 -8.65 10.16
CA LEU A 42 -4.83 -7.95 10.31
C LEU A 42 -4.78 -6.90 11.43
N CYS A 43 -4.19 -7.24 12.59
CA CYS A 43 -4.07 -6.31 13.70
C CYS A 43 -3.21 -5.10 13.32
N ILE A 44 -2.01 -5.34 12.76
CA ILE A 44 -1.07 -4.29 12.38
C ILE A 44 -1.68 -3.38 11.31
N ALA A 45 -2.26 -3.95 10.26
CA ALA A 45 -2.91 -3.18 9.19
C ALA A 45 -4.08 -2.35 9.71
N SER A 46 -4.89 -2.91 10.61
CA SER A 46 -6.04 -2.19 11.19
C SER A 46 -5.59 -1.03 12.08
N ILE A 47 -4.55 -1.24 12.91
CA ILE A 47 -3.97 -0.16 13.75
C ILE A 47 -3.48 0.98 12.85
N ILE A 48 -2.74 0.68 11.78
CA ILE A 48 -2.27 1.70 10.84
C ILE A 48 -3.47 2.44 10.20
N ALA A 49 -4.46 1.70 9.69
CA ALA A 49 -5.58 2.26 8.97
C ALA A 49 -6.43 3.22 9.84
N ILE A 50 -6.70 2.87 11.10
CA ILE A 50 -7.52 3.71 11.98
C ILE A 50 -6.74 4.93 12.52
N THR A 51 -5.41 4.85 12.56
CA THR A 51 -4.58 5.89 13.15
C THR A 51 -3.94 6.83 12.13
N ASP A 52 -3.97 6.51 10.83
CA ASP A 52 -3.32 7.29 9.78
C ASP A 52 -3.75 8.77 9.76
N LYS A 53 -5.00 9.08 10.09
CA LYS A 53 -5.47 10.48 10.11
C LYS A 53 -5.17 11.25 11.39
N ILE A 54 -4.73 10.56 12.43
CA ILE A 54 -4.63 11.10 13.79
C ILE A 54 -3.17 11.28 14.18
N LEU A 55 -2.31 10.35 13.77
CA LEU A 55 -0.91 10.32 14.19
C LEU A 55 0.01 11.14 13.28
N PRO A 56 1.05 11.77 13.86
CA PRO A 56 2.05 12.50 13.08
C PRO A 56 2.95 11.55 12.28
N ASP A 57 3.59 12.09 11.24
CA ASP A 57 4.41 11.32 10.28
C ASP A 57 5.51 10.49 10.92
N HIS A 58 6.10 10.95 12.04
CA HIS A 58 7.16 10.22 12.71
C HIS A 58 6.64 8.91 13.34
N ILE A 59 5.41 8.90 13.87
CA ILE A 59 4.77 7.68 14.38
C ILE A 59 4.36 6.78 13.22
N LYS A 60 3.85 7.34 12.11
CA LYS A 60 3.54 6.57 10.90
C LYS A 60 4.75 5.80 10.38
N LYS A 61 5.92 6.43 10.33
CA LYS A 61 7.19 5.77 9.93
C LYS A 61 7.50 4.56 10.81
N MET A 62 7.34 4.70 12.11
CA MET A 62 7.55 3.59 13.04
C MET A 62 6.50 2.48 12.85
N LEU A 63 5.23 2.81 12.65
CA LEU A 63 4.20 1.80 12.35
C LEU A 63 4.48 1.06 11.04
N LEU A 64 5.03 1.76 10.03
CA LEU A 64 5.49 1.14 8.79
C LEU A 64 6.68 0.20 9.03
N GLU A 65 7.58 0.48 9.97
CA GLU A 65 8.64 -0.46 10.36
C GLU A 65 8.07 -1.76 10.94
N VAL A 66 7.02 -1.67 11.75
CA VAL A 66 6.31 -2.86 12.26
C VAL A 66 5.65 -3.63 11.11
N LEU A 67 5.03 -2.93 10.15
CA LEU A 67 4.44 -3.54 8.96
C LEU A 67 5.48 -4.28 8.12
N ARG A 68 6.71 -3.74 7.98
CA ARG A 68 7.82 -4.36 7.25
C ARG A 68 8.28 -5.70 7.83
N MET A 69 7.91 -6.01 9.06
CA MET A 69 8.18 -7.31 9.68
C MET A 69 7.13 -8.37 9.32
N THR A 70 6.07 -8.00 8.61
CA THR A 70 4.96 -8.88 8.20
C THR A 70 5.04 -9.23 6.73
N ASP A 71 4.31 -10.27 6.30
CA ASP A 71 4.20 -10.61 4.87
C ASP A 71 3.32 -9.62 4.07
N ILE A 72 2.52 -8.78 4.74
CA ILE A 72 1.68 -7.76 4.08
C ILE A 72 2.55 -6.75 3.32
N GLU A 73 3.71 -6.37 3.87
CA GLU A 73 4.59 -5.40 3.20
C GLU A 73 5.14 -5.94 1.87
N LYS A 74 5.42 -7.24 1.79
CA LYS A 74 5.88 -7.86 0.54
C LYS A 74 4.80 -7.78 -0.54
N TRP A 75 3.54 -8.02 -0.17
CA TRP A 75 2.41 -7.91 -1.09
C TRP A 75 2.25 -6.48 -1.60
N LEU A 76 2.25 -5.49 -0.70
CA LEU A 76 2.14 -4.07 -1.08
C LEU A 76 3.31 -3.61 -1.96
N ARG A 77 4.52 -4.08 -1.67
CA ARG A 77 5.71 -3.76 -2.48
C ARG A 77 5.61 -4.35 -3.89
N GLU A 78 5.11 -5.57 -4.01
CA GLU A 78 4.94 -6.22 -5.31
C GLU A 78 3.86 -5.55 -6.14
N GLU A 79 2.71 -5.23 -5.52
CA GLU A 79 1.64 -4.44 -6.15
C GLU A 79 2.17 -3.10 -6.66
N GLY A 80 2.91 -2.35 -5.82
CA GLY A 80 3.53 -1.09 -6.24
C GLY A 80 4.57 -1.24 -7.36
N ARG A 81 5.29 -2.38 -7.42
CA ARG A 81 6.22 -2.70 -8.51
C ARG A 81 5.48 -2.95 -9.81
N GLU A 82 4.40 -3.73 -9.76
CA GLU A 82 3.54 -4.02 -10.93
C GLU A 82 2.87 -2.75 -11.45
N GLU A 83 2.33 -1.90 -10.57
CA GLU A 83 1.78 -0.59 -10.92
C GLU A 83 2.83 0.30 -11.58
N GLY A 84 4.05 0.36 -11.03
CA GLY A 84 5.14 1.15 -11.59
C GLY A 84 5.55 0.67 -12.99
N ILE A 85 5.59 -0.65 -13.22
CA ILE A 85 5.85 -1.21 -14.54
C ILE A 85 4.74 -0.83 -15.51
N LYS A 86 3.49 -1.04 -15.12
CA LYS A 86 2.33 -0.73 -15.97
C LYS A 86 2.28 0.76 -16.33
N GLN A 87 2.48 1.64 -15.35
CA GLN A 87 2.56 3.09 -15.57
C GLN A 87 3.67 3.47 -16.55
N THR A 88 4.83 2.83 -16.42
CA THR A 88 5.97 3.04 -17.34
C THR A 88 5.63 2.59 -18.76
N GLN A 89 5.05 1.40 -18.91
CA GLN A 89 4.63 0.87 -20.21
C GLN A 89 3.61 1.79 -20.89
N HIS A 90 2.59 2.26 -20.16
CA HIS A 90 1.59 3.21 -20.66
C HIS A 90 2.22 4.56 -21.08
N THR A 91 3.08 5.11 -20.23
CA THR A 91 3.76 6.40 -20.50
C THR A 91 4.64 6.28 -21.75
N ASN A 92 5.41 5.21 -21.87
CA ASN A 92 6.26 4.95 -23.04
C ASN A 92 5.43 4.74 -24.31
N ALA A 93 4.29 4.05 -24.22
CA ALA A 93 3.40 3.86 -25.36
C ALA A 93 2.82 5.18 -25.86
N LEU A 94 2.32 6.03 -24.96
CA LEU A 94 1.81 7.35 -25.30
C LEU A 94 2.88 8.23 -25.95
N ASN A 95 4.10 8.25 -25.39
CA ASN A 95 5.20 9.03 -25.96
C ASN A 95 5.55 8.53 -27.37
N ALA A 96 5.67 7.21 -27.56
CA ALA A 96 5.95 6.64 -28.88
C ALA A 96 4.86 6.94 -29.92
N LEU A 97 3.58 6.85 -29.54
CA LEU A 97 2.46 7.18 -30.42
C LEU A 97 2.44 8.67 -30.79
N LYS A 98 2.78 9.57 -29.85
CA LYS A 98 2.90 11.02 -30.10
C LYS A 98 4.03 11.33 -31.10
N GLU A 99 5.11 10.58 -31.05
CA GLU A 99 6.22 10.65 -32.03
C GLU A 99 5.87 9.99 -33.38
N GLY A 100 4.64 9.47 -33.55
CA GLY A 100 4.15 8.91 -34.80
C GLY A 100 4.55 7.45 -35.05
N LEU A 101 5.05 6.73 -34.03
CA LEU A 101 5.36 5.31 -34.20
C LEU A 101 4.07 4.50 -34.42
N PRO A 102 4.09 3.50 -35.33
CA PRO A 102 2.91 2.68 -35.60
C PRO A 102 2.57 1.79 -34.38
N PRO A 103 1.27 1.54 -34.10
CA PRO A 103 0.82 0.76 -32.95
C PRO A 103 1.49 -0.61 -32.82
N GLU A 104 1.77 -1.29 -33.94
CA GLU A 104 2.40 -2.60 -33.97
C GLU A 104 3.85 -2.55 -33.43
N LEU A 105 4.57 -1.46 -33.67
CA LEU A 105 5.92 -1.26 -33.13
C LEU A 105 5.86 -0.88 -31.65
N VAL A 106 4.88 -0.07 -31.25
CA VAL A 106 4.68 0.34 -29.85
C VAL A 106 4.36 -0.87 -28.97
N VAL A 107 3.54 -1.81 -29.43
CA VAL A 107 3.30 -3.10 -28.74
C VAL A 107 4.60 -3.85 -28.48
N LYS A 108 5.47 -3.97 -29.49
CA LYS A 108 6.75 -4.70 -29.36
C LYS A 108 7.71 -4.04 -28.34
N ILE A 109 7.74 -2.70 -28.30
CA ILE A 109 8.63 -1.95 -27.42
C ILE A 109 8.14 -1.99 -25.97
N THR A 110 6.83 -1.83 -25.77
CA THR A 110 6.24 -1.63 -24.44
C THR A 110 5.75 -2.92 -23.79
N GLY A 111 5.48 -3.96 -24.59
CA GLY A 111 4.85 -5.19 -24.13
C GLY A 111 3.37 -5.05 -23.80
N LEU A 112 2.75 -3.90 -24.09
CA LEU A 112 1.31 -3.71 -23.90
C LEU A 112 0.50 -4.50 -24.94
N PRO A 113 -0.70 -5.00 -24.59
CA PRO A 113 -1.62 -5.57 -25.55
C PRO A 113 -1.98 -4.58 -26.67
N TYR A 114 -2.15 -5.07 -27.90
CA TYR A 114 -2.51 -4.23 -29.05
C TYR A 114 -3.78 -3.41 -28.82
N GLU A 115 -4.81 -4.01 -28.22
CA GLU A 115 -6.05 -3.32 -27.89
C GLU A 115 -5.84 -2.14 -26.93
N GLU A 116 -4.89 -2.23 -26.00
CA GLU A 116 -4.56 -1.13 -25.10
C GLU A 116 -3.82 -0.01 -25.83
N VAL A 117 -2.83 -0.36 -26.65
CA VAL A 117 -2.10 0.63 -27.49
C VAL A 117 -3.07 1.36 -28.43
N ARG A 118 -4.03 0.64 -29.03
CA ARG A 118 -5.04 1.25 -29.90
C ARG A 118 -5.96 2.20 -29.15
N LYS A 119 -6.40 1.82 -27.94
CA LYS A 119 -7.17 2.72 -27.06
C LYS A 119 -6.38 3.99 -26.76
N LEU A 120 -5.10 3.88 -26.41
CA LEU A 120 -4.25 5.04 -26.17
C LEU A 120 -4.11 5.93 -27.41
N GLN A 121 -3.95 5.35 -28.60
CA GLN A 121 -3.87 6.10 -29.86
C GLN A 121 -5.15 6.91 -30.12
N LEU A 122 -6.32 6.33 -29.86
CA LEU A 122 -7.61 7.02 -30.01
C LEU A 122 -7.76 8.21 -29.04
N THR A 123 -7.03 8.25 -27.92
CA THR A 123 -7.07 9.40 -27.00
C THR A 123 -6.22 10.59 -27.46
N LEU A 124 -5.36 10.40 -28.47
CA LEU A 124 -4.49 11.44 -29.03
C LEU A 124 -5.12 12.17 -30.22
N HIS A 125 -6.28 11.71 -30.70
CA HIS A 125 -7.03 12.24 -31.84
C HIS A 125 -8.39 12.76 -31.39
#